data_AF-A0A842YBQ4-F1
#
_entry.id   AF-A0A842YBQ4-F1
#
_cell.length_a   1.000
_cell.length_b   1.000
_cell.length_c   1.000
_cell.angle_alpha   90.00
_cell.angle_beta   90.00
_cell.angle_gamma   90.00
#
_symmetry.space_group_name_H-M   'P 1'
#
loop_
_entity.id
_entity.type
_entity.pdbx_description
1 polymer ?
#
loop_
_entity_poly.entity_id
_entity_poly.type
_entity_poly.pdbx_seq_one_letter_code
_entity_poly.pdbx_strand_id
1 'polypeptide(L)'
;MVEEFIKDELLESVKLGGVKLILSEFLPCDRNTLSVISQKLMSKRTLHGEFVTMLMDEWPESTTFVSEKRCNSVRVLDSKESEYIACEASMQDPDDTVAQEEIIGMFMSHEGHVIYGCEMTQIGEEHLSDKPTSSIDHLARVITDLMNDSSLLMDTLLTHHQRGILDCIFKGTPNSRYKYLGLLASSIVPHENDMDFYMDGEEHQNELEQILDDMQLAHYFPENDTRIFMGNGGMLVVSPEWKKYETFITFYSLLRSAQIFVDGLFNRMSLLGDELTEVVRLIERTSEGDVTVITKAQNILTDATANYTILT
;
A
#
# COMPACT_ATOMS: atom_id res chain seq x y z
N MET A 1 28.48 -11.10 26.95
CA MET A 1 27.06 -11.14 27.35
C MET A 1 26.31 -11.38 26.08
N VAL A 2 25.73 -12.56 25.95
CA VAL A 2 24.96 -12.97 24.77
C VAL A 2 23.59 -12.34 24.97
N GLU A 3 23.21 -11.41 24.10
CA GLU A 3 21.83 -10.94 24.03
C GLU A 3 21.00 -12.11 23.52
N GLU A 4 20.24 -12.74 24.42
CA GLU A 4 19.20 -13.69 24.07
C GLU A 4 18.16 -12.92 23.25
N PHE A 5 18.18 -13.11 21.94
CA PHE A 5 17.03 -12.85 21.09
C PHE A 5 15.87 -13.66 21.68
N ILE A 6 14.87 -12.96 22.23
CA ILE A 6 13.59 -13.55 22.58
C ILE A 6 13.02 -14.10 21.27
N LYS A 7 13.19 -15.40 21.04
CA LYS A 7 12.35 -16.13 20.10
C LYS A 7 10.97 -16.12 20.73
N ASP A 8 10.17 -15.13 20.35
CA ASP A 8 8.72 -15.21 20.56
C ASP A 8 8.25 -16.47 19.83
N GLU A 9 8.01 -17.54 20.59
CA GLU A 9 7.20 -18.67 20.13
C GLU A 9 5.76 -18.15 20.04
N LEU A 10 5.48 -17.39 18.97
CA LEU A 10 4.11 -16.99 18.63
C LEU A 10 3.32 -18.29 18.41
N LEU A 11 2.22 -18.44 19.13
CA LEU A 11 1.28 -19.53 18.90
C LEU A 11 0.57 -19.24 17.58
N GLU A 12 1.12 -19.78 16.48
CA GLU A 12 0.54 -19.61 15.15
C GLU A 12 -0.79 -20.38 15.07
N SER A 13 -1.91 -19.66 15.18
CA SER A 13 -3.24 -20.26 15.19
C SER A 13 -3.81 -20.46 13.79
N VAL A 14 -3.42 -19.63 12.80
CA VAL A 14 -3.85 -19.74 11.41
C VAL A 14 -2.66 -19.77 10.43
N LYS A 15 -2.69 -20.71 9.49
CA LYS A 15 -1.71 -20.84 8.40
C LYS A 15 -2.36 -20.88 7.03
N LEU A 16 -1.76 -20.22 6.05
CA LEU A 16 -2.22 -20.14 4.67
C LEU A 16 -1.23 -20.82 3.72
N GLY A 17 -1.72 -21.63 2.78
CA GLY A 17 -0.90 -22.29 1.76
C GLY A 17 -1.01 -21.62 0.41
N GLY A 18 0.12 -21.41 -0.29
CA GLY A 18 0.16 -20.87 -1.64
C GLY A 18 -0.46 -19.48 -1.76
N VAL A 19 0.09 -18.53 -1.00
CA VAL A 19 -0.45 -17.17 -0.85
C VAL A 19 -0.02 -16.28 -2.01
N LYS A 20 -0.98 -15.53 -2.56
CA LYS A 20 -0.77 -14.45 -3.52
C LYS A 20 -1.40 -13.18 -3.00
N LEU A 21 -0.72 -12.08 -3.25
CA LEU A 21 -1.08 -10.77 -2.76
C LEU A 21 -1.33 -9.83 -3.93
N ILE A 22 -2.39 -9.04 -3.77
CA ILE A 22 -2.76 -7.95 -4.63
C ILE A 22 -2.97 -6.74 -3.72
N LEU A 23 -2.09 -5.77 -3.79
CA LEU A 23 -2.30 -4.48 -3.15
C LEU A 23 -2.88 -3.51 -4.18
N SER A 24 -3.97 -2.85 -3.82
CA SER A 24 -4.60 -1.85 -4.67
C SER A 24 -4.53 -0.48 -4.03
N GLU A 25 -4.11 0.50 -4.80
CA GLU A 25 -4.01 1.89 -4.41
C GLU A 25 -4.66 2.77 -5.48
N PHE A 26 -5.27 3.87 -5.06
CA PHE A 26 -5.76 4.89 -5.97
C PHE A 26 -4.90 6.14 -5.85
N LEU A 27 -4.30 6.55 -6.97
CA LEU A 27 -3.48 7.74 -7.09
C LEU A 27 -4.10 8.69 -8.11
N PRO A 28 -4.28 9.98 -7.80
CA PRO A 28 -4.85 10.93 -8.76
C PRO A 28 -3.94 11.02 -9.98
N CYS A 29 -4.41 10.55 -11.12
CA CYS A 29 -3.64 10.48 -12.36
C CYS A 29 -4.52 10.89 -13.54
N ASP A 30 -3.87 11.39 -14.59
CA ASP A 30 -4.49 11.64 -15.88
C ASP A 30 -3.59 11.10 -17.00
N ARG A 31 -4.09 11.15 -18.23
CA ARG A 31 -3.34 10.67 -19.41
C ARG A 31 -2.00 11.40 -19.61
N ASN A 32 -1.94 12.69 -19.28
CA ASN A 32 -0.73 13.48 -19.44
C ASN A 32 0.31 13.08 -18.39
N THR A 33 -0.11 12.96 -17.13
CA THR A 33 0.73 12.53 -16.02
C THR A 33 1.25 11.13 -16.25
N LEU A 34 0.40 10.22 -16.72
CA LEU A 34 0.84 8.87 -17.08
C LEU A 34 1.84 8.91 -18.24
N SER A 35 1.63 9.76 -19.25
CA SER A 35 2.59 9.93 -20.35
C SER A 35 3.94 10.45 -19.84
N VAL A 36 3.94 11.38 -18.88
CA VAL A 36 5.17 11.89 -18.23
C VAL A 36 5.86 10.78 -17.43
N ILE A 37 5.12 9.98 -16.65
CA ILE A 37 5.66 8.85 -15.90
C ILE A 37 6.24 7.81 -16.87
N SER A 38 5.49 7.48 -17.92
CA SER A 38 5.92 6.56 -18.98
C SER A 38 7.18 7.08 -19.65
N GLN A 39 7.26 8.37 -20.01
CA GLN A 39 8.49 8.96 -20.54
C GLN A 39 9.64 8.93 -19.53
N LYS A 40 9.42 9.20 -18.25
CA LYS A 40 10.49 9.07 -17.23
C LYS A 40 11.04 7.64 -17.15
N LEU A 41 10.17 6.64 -17.25
CA LEU A 41 10.52 5.22 -17.21
C LEU A 41 11.03 4.67 -18.56
N MET A 42 10.68 5.31 -19.69
CA MET A 42 10.99 4.81 -21.04
C MET A 42 12.05 5.64 -21.77
N SER A 43 12.31 6.88 -21.36
CA SER A 43 13.32 7.79 -21.95
C SER A 43 14.75 7.27 -21.82
N LYS A 44 14.93 6.20 -21.03
CA LYS A 44 16.21 5.52 -20.79
C LYS A 44 16.33 4.19 -21.55
N ARG A 45 15.45 3.92 -22.52
CA ARG A 45 15.53 2.78 -23.44
C ARG A 45 16.86 2.77 -24.22
N THR A 46 17.86 2.07 -23.70
CA THR A 46 18.67 1.07 -24.42
C THR A 46 19.46 0.22 -23.43
N LEU A 47 19.06 -1.06 -23.32
CA LEU A 47 19.93 -2.21 -23.01
C LEU A 47 20.58 -2.30 -21.61
N HIS A 48 19.83 -2.19 -20.52
CA HIS A 48 20.01 -2.98 -19.27
C HIS A 48 18.99 -2.47 -18.25
N GLY A 49 18.60 -3.31 -17.27
CA GLY A 49 17.70 -2.91 -16.20
C GLY A 49 18.09 -1.56 -15.59
N GLU A 50 17.11 -0.69 -15.40
CA GLU A 50 17.34 0.69 -14.99
C GLU A 50 17.30 0.80 -13.47
N PHE A 51 18.35 1.37 -12.89
CA PHE A 51 18.38 1.71 -11.47
C PHE A 51 17.66 3.04 -11.25
N VAL A 52 16.64 3.03 -10.40
CA VAL A 52 15.93 4.23 -9.95
C VAL A 52 16.30 4.41 -8.48
N THR A 53 17.12 5.43 -8.20
CA THR A 53 17.48 5.79 -6.83
C THR A 53 16.80 7.09 -6.41
N MET A 54 16.42 7.16 -5.13
CA MET A 54 15.89 8.36 -4.49
C MET A 54 16.98 9.34 -4.03
N LEU A 55 18.24 8.92 -4.10
CA LEU A 55 19.34 9.69 -3.57
C LEU A 55 19.74 10.79 -4.57
N MET A 56 19.73 12.02 -4.08
CA MET A 56 20.27 13.16 -4.80
C MET A 56 21.78 13.18 -4.56
N ASP A 57 22.59 13.19 -5.62
CA ASP A 57 24.05 13.24 -5.49
C ASP A 57 24.48 14.56 -4.85
N GLU A 58 24.95 14.51 -3.60
CA GLU A 58 25.43 15.66 -2.84
C GLU A 58 26.84 16.12 -3.29
N TRP A 59 27.60 15.29 -4.02
CA TRP A 59 28.97 15.58 -4.46
C TRP A 59 29.19 15.26 -5.96
N PRO A 60 28.56 16.03 -6.88
CA PRO A 60 28.67 15.80 -8.33
C PRO A 60 30.07 15.99 -8.90
N GLU A 61 31.02 16.54 -8.13
CA GLU A 61 32.42 16.73 -8.52
C GLU A 61 33.28 15.47 -8.34
N SER A 62 32.79 14.47 -7.60
CA SER A 62 33.51 13.21 -7.39
C SER A 62 33.17 12.19 -8.50
N THR A 63 34.17 11.50 -9.05
CA THR A 63 33.98 10.54 -10.16
C THR A 63 33.57 9.13 -9.69
N THR A 64 33.26 8.94 -8.42
CA THR A 64 32.98 7.62 -7.86
C THR A 64 31.49 7.52 -7.59
N PHE A 65 30.74 6.96 -8.54
CA PHE A 65 29.37 6.53 -8.26
C PHE A 65 29.44 5.31 -7.35
N VAL A 66 29.21 5.54 -6.05
CA VAL A 66 29.02 4.45 -5.09
C VAL A 66 27.53 4.12 -5.12
N SER A 67 27.16 3.03 -5.79
CA SER A 67 25.81 2.50 -5.67
C SER A 67 25.60 2.10 -4.21
N GLU A 68 24.70 2.77 -3.50
CA GLU A 68 24.22 2.26 -2.22
C GLU A 68 23.53 0.92 -2.44
N LYS A 69 23.57 0.08 -1.41
CA LYS A 69 23.07 -1.28 -1.46
C LYS A 69 21.54 -1.37 -1.58
N ARG A 70 20.78 -0.29 -1.30
CA ARG A 70 19.32 -0.25 -1.42
C ARG A 70 18.96 0.21 -2.82
N CYS A 71 19.04 -0.72 -3.76
CA CYS A 71 18.84 -0.41 -5.16
C CYS A 71 17.46 -0.92 -5.61
N ASN A 72 16.55 0.01 -5.88
CA ASN A 72 15.29 -0.29 -6.54
C ASN A 72 15.54 -0.28 -8.05
N SER A 73 15.41 -1.44 -8.69
CA SER A 73 15.46 -1.55 -10.15
C SER A 73 14.05 -1.69 -10.68
N VAL A 74 13.70 -0.88 -11.69
CA VAL A 74 12.37 -0.93 -12.31
C VAL A 74 12.55 -1.33 -13.77
N ARG A 75 11.91 -2.43 -14.17
CA ARG A 75 11.89 -2.91 -15.55
C ARG A 75 10.49 -2.75 -16.12
N VAL A 76 10.34 -1.89 -17.12
CA VAL A 76 9.06 -1.77 -17.85
C VAL A 76 8.83 -3.03 -18.68
N LEU A 77 7.71 -3.73 -18.44
CA LEU A 77 7.31 -4.93 -19.15
C LEU A 77 6.49 -4.57 -20.39
N ASP A 78 5.48 -3.72 -20.20
CA ASP A 78 4.59 -3.25 -21.25
C ASP A 78 4.09 -1.84 -20.91
N SER A 79 3.82 -1.04 -21.94
CA SER A 79 3.29 0.30 -21.75
C SER A 79 2.54 0.75 -22.99
N LYS A 80 1.36 1.31 -22.79
CA LYS A 80 0.63 2.04 -23.81
C LYS A 80 0.58 3.50 -23.39
N GLU A 81 1.32 4.35 -24.12
CA GLU A 81 1.74 5.73 -23.76
C GLU A 81 0.83 6.50 -22.79
N SER A 82 -0.48 6.51 -23.04
CA SER A 82 -1.44 7.31 -22.27
C SER A 82 -2.56 6.50 -21.61
N GLU A 83 -2.48 5.17 -21.64
CA GLU A 83 -3.54 4.30 -21.08
C GLU A 83 -3.08 3.51 -19.86
N TYR A 84 -1.93 2.83 -19.95
CA TYR A 84 -1.39 2.06 -18.83
C TYR A 84 0.13 1.87 -18.94
N ILE A 85 0.75 1.57 -17.81
CA ILE A 85 2.12 1.08 -17.71
C ILE A 85 2.17 -0.13 -16.78
N ALA A 86 2.87 -1.17 -17.21
CA ALA A 86 3.15 -2.38 -16.46
C ALA A 86 4.66 -2.53 -16.31
N CYS A 87 5.13 -2.70 -15.08
CA CYS A 87 6.55 -2.84 -14.79
C CYS A 87 6.77 -3.83 -13.65
N GLU A 88 7.99 -4.33 -13.57
CA GLU A 88 8.50 -5.19 -12.52
C GLU A 88 9.49 -4.37 -11.72
N ALA A 89 9.24 -4.20 -10.43
CA ALA A 89 10.16 -3.55 -9.51
C ALA A 89 10.85 -4.61 -8.67
N SER A 90 12.18 -4.60 -8.65
CA SER A 90 12.97 -5.42 -7.74
C SER A 90 13.60 -4.53 -6.69
N MET A 91 13.35 -4.87 -5.43
CA MET A 91 13.91 -4.22 -4.26
C MET A 91 14.92 -5.15 -3.61
N GLN A 92 16.09 -4.64 -3.31
CA GLN A 92 17.10 -5.34 -2.52
C GLN A 92 17.35 -4.54 -1.25
N ASP A 93 17.19 -5.19 -0.09
CA ASP A 93 17.59 -4.60 1.19
C ASP A 93 19.12 -4.77 1.39
N PRO A 94 19.86 -3.69 1.70
CA PRO A 94 21.28 -3.72 2.03
C PRO A 94 21.74 -4.65 3.14
N ASP A 95 20.87 -4.84 4.14
CA ASP A 95 21.31 -5.11 5.50
C ASP A 95 20.94 -6.51 5.98
N ASP A 96 20.29 -7.33 5.16
CA ASP A 96 19.93 -8.67 5.59
C ASP A 96 21.02 -9.73 5.38
N THR A 97 21.28 -10.43 6.48
CA THR A 97 22.04 -11.69 6.54
C THR A 97 21.29 -12.83 5.79
N VAL A 98 20.05 -12.57 5.38
CA VAL A 98 19.13 -13.44 4.64
C VAL A 98 18.87 -12.81 3.28
N ALA A 99 19.13 -13.52 2.18
CA ALA A 99 18.85 -12.98 0.84
C ALA A 99 17.33 -12.94 0.60
N GLN A 100 16.71 -11.79 0.87
CA GLN A 100 15.32 -11.51 0.49
C GLN A 100 15.31 -10.79 -0.86
N GLU A 101 14.83 -11.49 -1.90
CA GLU A 101 14.61 -10.90 -3.22
C GLU A 101 13.13 -10.57 -3.36
N GLU A 102 12.79 -9.29 -3.24
CA GLU A 102 11.42 -8.82 -3.47
C GLU A 102 11.25 -8.39 -4.92
N ILE A 103 10.38 -9.10 -5.64
CA ILE A 103 10.00 -8.77 -7.00
C ILE A 103 8.50 -8.49 -7.01
N ILE A 104 8.14 -7.25 -7.35
CA ILE A 104 6.78 -6.76 -7.32
C ILE A 104 6.35 -6.42 -8.74
N GLY A 105 5.28 -7.04 -9.21
CA GLY A 105 4.61 -6.63 -10.43
C GLY A 105 3.76 -5.40 -10.16
N MET A 106 3.97 -4.30 -10.88
CA MET A 106 3.20 -3.07 -10.74
C MET A 106 2.47 -2.75 -12.03
N PHE A 107 1.19 -2.45 -11.91
CA PHE A 107 0.33 -1.96 -13.00
C PHE A 107 -0.28 -0.62 -12.59
N MET A 108 -0.17 0.38 -13.47
CA MET A 108 -0.78 1.70 -13.28
C MET A 108 -1.60 2.09 -14.51
N SER A 109 -2.85 2.49 -14.27
CA SER A 109 -3.78 3.00 -15.30
C SER A 109 -3.84 4.53 -15.29
N HIS A 110 -4.20 5.11 -16.43
CA HIS A 110 -4.48 6.54 -16.57
C HIS A 110 -5.67 7.02 -15.73
N GLU A 111 -6.52 6.10 -15.27
CA GLU A 111 -7.66 6.37 -14.37
C GLU A 111 -7.22 6.51 -12.90
N GLY A 112 -5.94 6.30 -12.60
CA GLY A 112 -5.39 6.43 -11.25
C GLY A 112 -5.34 5.12 -10.45
N HIS A 113 -5.85 4.03 -11.02
CA HIS A 113 -5.73 2.71 -10.42
C HIS A 113 -4.30 2.19 -10.48
N VAL A 114 -3.77 1.79 -9.32
CA VAL A 114 -2.46 1.16 -9.18
C VAL A 114 -2.62 -0.18 -8.48
N ILE A 115 -2.02 -1.22 -9.05
CA ILE A 115 -2.06 -2.58 -8.54
C ILE A 115 -0.63 -3.07 -8.38
N TYR A 116 -0.34 -3.67 -7.23
CA TYR A 116 0.89 -4.39 -6.97
C TYR A 116 0.55 -5.86 -6.77
N GLY A 117 1.15 -6.73 -7.58
CA GLY A 117 1.02 -8.18 -7.49
C GLY A 117 2.31 -8.80 -6.97
N CYS A 118 2.18 -9.71 -6.00
CA CYS A 118 3.29 -10.50 -5.47
C CYS A 118 2.81 -11.93 -5.20
N GLU A 119 3.67 -12.92 -5.45
CA GLU A 119 3.45 -14.31 -5.07
C GLU A 119 4.46 -14.71 -3.99
N MET A 120 3.96 -15.24 -2.88
CA MET A 120 4.82 -15.70 -1.79
C MET A 120 5.34 -17.10 -2.11
N THR A 121 6.62 -17.18 -2.45
CA THR A 121 7.28 -18.46 -2.78
C THR A 121 7.96 -19.10 -1.57
N GLN A 122 8.45 -18.32 -0.60
CA GLN A 122 9.25 -18.86 0.51
C GLN A 122 9.28 -17.94 1.75
N ILE A 123 9.06 -18.52 2.94
CA ILE A 123 9.37 -17.90 4.24
C ILE A 123 10.15 -18.96 5.06
N GLY A 124 11.44 -18.75 5.30
CA GLY A 124 12.23 -19.56 6.27
C GLY A 124 12.64 -21.00 5.88
N GLU A 125 13.06 -21.77 6.90
CA GLU A 125 13.60 -23.14 6.82
C GLU A 125 12.54 -24.26 6.64
N GLU A 126 11.27 -23.92 6.38
CA GLU A 126 10.17 -24.89 6.20
C GLU A 126 10.19 -25.62 4.83
N HIS A 127 11.38 -25.94 4.33
CA HIS A 127 11.61 -26.62 3.05
C HIS A 127 11.30 -28.12 3.04
N LEU A 128 10.74 -28.66 4.13
CA LEU A 128 10.62 -30.11 4.34
C LEU A 128 9.18 -30.65 4.21
N SER A 129 8.19 -29.81 3.92
CA SER A 129 6.80 -30.25 3.74
C SER A 129 6.30 -30.06 2.30
N ASP A 130 5.50 -31.01 1.81
CA ASP A 130 4.96 -31.04 0.44
C ASP A 130 4.00 -29.86 0.12
N LYS A 131 3.66 -29.03 1.11
CA LYS A 131 2.83 -27.82 0.96
C LYS A 131 3.35 -26.74 1.93
N PRO A 132 4.13 -25.75 1.47
CA PRO A 132 4.57 -24.66 2.33
C PRO A 132 3.34 -23.85 2.76
N THR A 133 3.11 -23.81 4.08
CA THR A 133 2.08 -22.99 4.71
C THR A 133 2.74 -21.88 5.49
N SER A 134 2.29 -20.65 5.31
CA SER A 134 2.81 -19.47 5.98
C SER A 134 1.87 -19.06 7.09
N SER A 135 2.39 -18.74 8.27
CA SER A 135 1.57 -18.18 9.35
C SER A 135 1.14 -16.75 9.03
N ILE A 136 -0.03 -16.36 9.56
CA ILE A 136 -0.56 -15.02 9.35
C ILE A 136 0.35 -13.95 9.95
N ASP A 137 0.96 -14.20 11.11
CA ASP A 137 1.90 -13.27 11.74
C ASP A 137 3.09 -12.91 10.83
N HIS A 138 3.68 -13.92 10.19
CA HIS A 138 4.76 -13.70 9.23
C HIS A 138 4.26 -12.95 8.00
N LEU A 139 3.08 -13.32 7.47
CA LEU A 139 2.48 -12.62 6.34
C LEU A 139 2.18 -11.16 6.67
N ALA A 140 1.68 -10.84 7.87
CA ALA A 140 1.35 -9.49 8.29
C ALA A 140 2.57 -8.55 8.27
N ARG A 141 3.74 -9.05 8.72
CA ARG A 141 5.00 -8.30 8.66
C ARG A 141 5.41 -8.02 7.22
N VAL A 142 5.46 -9.06 6.39
CA VAL A 142 5.84 -8.93 4.98
C VAL A 142 4.87 -8.03 4.20
N ILE A 143 3.56 -8.11 4.49
CA ILE A 143 2.54 -7.22 3.90
C ILE A 143 2.80 -5.76 4.31
N THR A 144 3.11 -5.51 5.58
CA THR A 144 3.36 -4.17 6.09
C THR A 144 4.60 -3.56 5.45
N ASP A 145 5.68 -4.34 5.31
CA ASP A 145 6.90 -3.91 4.64
C ASP A 145 6.63 -3.62 3.16
N LEU A 146 5.96 -4.54 2.46
CA LEU A 146 5.53 -4.35 1.07
C LEU A 146 4.65 -3.10 0.88
N MET A 147 3.74 -2.82 1.82
CA MET A 147 2.91 -1.61 1.80
C MET A 147 3.77 -0.35 1.92
N ASN A 148 4.78 -0.34 2.79
CA ASN A 148 5.67 0.80 2.97
C ASN A 148 6.60 1.00 1.77
N ASP A 149 7.23 -0.07 1.27
CA ASP A 149 8.17 0.02 0.17
C ASP A 149 7.46 0.35 -1.16
N SER A 150 6.25 -0.16 -1.38
CA SER A 150 5.42 0.27 -2.54
C SER A 150 5.05 1.75 -2.47
N SER A 151 4.76 2.29 -1.29
CA SER A 151 4.54 3.74 -1.11
C SER A 151 5.78 4.54 -1.51
N LEU A 152 6.96 4.06 -1.09
CA LEU A 152 8.25 4.68 -1.36
C LEU A 152 8.60 4.67 -2.84
N LEU A 153 8.39 3.53 -3.52
CA LEU A 153 8.56 3.44 -4.97
C LEU A 153 7.69 4.45 -5.70
N MET A 154 6.40 4.52 -5.36
CA MET A 154 5.51 5.44 -6.06
C MET A 154 5.88 6.89 -5.81
N ASP A 155 6.37 7.23 -4.62
CA ASP A 155 6.81 8.58 -4.36
C ASP A 155 7.89 9.02 -5.35
N THR A 156 8.79 8.13 -5.80
CA THR A 156 9.79 8.44 -6.84
C THR A 156 9.20 8.75 -8.21
N LEU A 157 8.09 8.10 -8.57
CA LEU A 157 7.45 8.19 -9.88
C LEU A 157 6.51 9.39 -9.97
N LEU A 158 5.86 9.73 -8.86
CA LEU A 158 4.86 10.78 -8.78
C LEU A 158 5.42 12.17 -9.13
N THR A 159 4.56 13.00 -9.68
CA THR A 159 4.86 14.42 -9.94
C THR A 159 4.75 15.25 -8.67
N HIS A 160 5.39 16.42 -8.64
CA HIS A 160 5.29 17.35 -7.51
C HIS A 160 3.84 17.71 -7.18
N HIS A 161 3.00 17.90 -8.20
CA HIS A 161 1.59 18.21 -8.02
C HIS A 161 0.83 17.06 -7.33
N GLN A 162 1.03 15.81 -7.78
CA GLN A 162 0.41 14.65 -7.15
C GLN A 162 0.86 14.47 -5.70
N ARG A 163 2.15 14.68 -5.40
CA ARG A 163 2.63 14.65 -4.02
C ARG A 163 1.94 15.70 -3.15
N GLY A 164 1.76 16.92 -3.66
CA GLY A 164 1.00 17.96 -2.96
C GLY A 164 -0.45 17.57 -2.68
N ILE A 165 -1.15 16.97 -3.65
CA ILE A 165 -2.52 16.48 -3.44
C ILE A 165 -2.55 15.40 -2.36
N LEU A 166 -1.67 14.41 -2.44
CA LEU A 166 -1.60 13.34 -1.46
C LEU A 166 -1.23 13.87 -0.08
N ASP A 167 -0.30 14.82 0.00
CA ASP A 167 0.10 15.46 1.26
C ASP A 167 -1.07 16.21 1.93
N CYS A 168 -1.88 16.89 1.11
CA CYS A 168 -3.08 17.56 1.58
C CYS A 168 -4.14 16.57 2.11
N ILE A 169 -4.37 15.46 1.39
CA ILE A 169 -5.35 14.43 1.78
C ILE A 169 -4.89 13.68 3.03
N PHE A 170 -3.60 13.32 3.11
CA PHE A 170 -3.02 12.51 4.18
C PHE A 170 -2.24 13.31 5.22
N LYS A 171 -2.47 14.63 5.33
CA LYS A 171 -1.98 15.54 6.40
C LYS A 171 -0.48 15.43 6.71
N GLY A 172 0.41 15.49 5.71
CA GLY A 172 1.84 15.44 6.00
C GLY A 172 2.42 14.02 6.07
N THR A 173 1.59 12.97 6.00
CA THR A 173 2.06 11.57 5.99
C THR A 173 1.68 10.86 4.69
N PRO A 174 2.21 11.30 3.53
CA PRO A 174 1.91 10.69 2.25
C PRO A 174 2.45 9.25 2.12
N ASN A 175 3.35 8.79 2.99
CA ASN A 175 3.84 7.42 2.96
C ASN A 175 2.87 6.43 3.61
N SER A 176 1.99 6.90 4.50
CA SER A 176 0.98 6.11 5.21
C SER A 176 -0.33 6.00 4.43
N ARG A 177 -0.27 5.96 3.09
CA ARG A 177 -1.45 5.83 2.23
C ARG A 177 -2.07 4.45 2.42
N TYR A 178 -3.36 4.45 2.73
CA TYR A 178 -4.13 3.22 2.85
C TYR A 178 -4.24 2.53 1.49
N LYS A 179 -3.76 1.28 1.44
CA LYS A 179 -3.93 0.39 0.29
C LYS A 179 -4.91 -0.71 0.68
N TYR A 180 -5.74 -1.12 -0.26
CA TYR A 180 -6.66 -2.24 -0.04
C TYR A 180 -5.96 -3.56 -0.37
N LEU A 181 -6.02 -4.51 0.56
CA LEU A 181 -5.37 -5.81 0.44
C LEU A 181 -6.32 -6.87 -0.15
N GLY A 182 -5.91 -7.50 -1.25
CA GLY A 182 -6.52 -8.71 -1.78
C GLY A 182 -5.59 -9.90 -1.60
N LEU A 183 -6.04 -10.92 -0.87
CA LEU A 183 -5.32 -12.16 -0.65
C LEU A 183 -6.01 -13.33 -1.34
N LEU A 184 -5.24 -14.12 -2.04
CA LEU A 184 -5.66 -15.41 -2.59
C LEU A 184 -4.79 -16.50 -1.96
N ALA A 185 -5.42 -17.52 -1.39
CA ALA A 185 -4.72 -18.67 -0.84
C ALA A 185 -5.31 -19.97 -1.39
N SER A 186 -4.47 -20.99 -1.51
CA SER A 186 -4.87 -22.32 -1.96
C SER A 186 -5.47 -23.17 -0.83
N SER A 187 -5.06 -22.92 0.41
CA SER A 187 -5.56 -23.63 1.59
C SER A 187 -5.41 -22.80 2.87
N ILE A 188 -6.23 -23.09 3.88
CA ILE A 188 -6.16 -22.54 5.23
C ILE A 188 -6.11 -23.69 6.25
N VAL A 189 -5.37 -23.49 7.33
CA VAL A 189 -5.25 -24.40 8.48
C VAL A 189 -5.48 -23.57 9.76
N PRO A 190 -6.34 -23.98 10.70
CA PRO A 190 -7.27 -25.11 10.66
C PRO A 190 -8.20 -25.05 9.45
N HIS A 191 -8.67 -26.21 8.98
CA HIS A 191 -9.58 -26.29 7.83
C HIS A 191 -11.00 -26.53 8.33
N GLU A 192 -11.61 -25.48 8.87
CA GLU A 192 -12.97 -25.55 9.41
C GLU A 192 -14.01 -25.08 8.38
N ASN A 193 -15.17 -25.75 8.39
CA ASN A 193 -16.30 -25.43 7.52
C ASN A 193 -17.29 -24.49 8.20
N ASP A 194 -17.29 -24.47 9.53
CA ASP A 194 -18.10 -23.56 10.31
C ASP A 194 -17.39 -22.19 10.34
N MET A 195 -18.06 -21.16 9.82
CA MET A 195 -17.48 -19.82 9.78
C MET A 195 -17.56 -19.12 11.13
N ASP A 196 -18.45 -19.57 12.02
CA ASP A 196 -18.52 -19.05 13.38
C ASP A 196 -17.22 -19.30 14.15
N PHE A 197 -16.47 -20.36 13.79
CA PHE A 197 -15.13 -20.66 14.32
C PHE A 197 -14.10 -19.56 14.03
N TYR A 198 -14.27 -18.78 12.95
CA TYR A 198 -13.38 -17.68 12.62
C TYR A 198 -13.94 -16.30 13.05
N MET A 199 -15.18 -16.24 13.55
CA MET A 199 -15.91 -15.00 13.89
C MET A 199 -16.29 -14.96 15.38
N ASP A 200 -15.60 -15.71 16.24
CA ASP A 200 -15.90 -15.87 17.66
C ASP A 200 -15.24 -14.80 18.55
N GLY A 201 -14.39 -13.95 17.99
CA GLY A 201 -13.59 -12.94 18.69
C GLY A 201 -12.37 -13.52 19.42
N GLU A 202 -12.05 -14.80 19.21
CA GLU A 202 -10.91 -15.48 19.82
C GLU A 202 -9.64 -15.36 18.93
N GLU A 203 -8.66 -16.25 19.14
CA GLU A 203 -7.32 -16.17 18.54
C GLU A 203 -7.35 -16.12 17.00
N HIS A 204 -8.20 -16.93 16.37
CA HIS A 204 -8.29 -17.01 14.90
C HIS A 204 -8.84 -15.74 14.25
N GLN A 205 -9.87 -15.13 14.85
CA GLN A 205 -10.39 -13.86 14.38
C GLN A 205 -9.32 -12.77 14.51
N ASN A 206 -8.65 -12.71 15.67
CA ASN A 206 -7.64 -11.68 15.94
C ASN A 206 -6.46 -11.75 14.96
N GLU A 207 -5.99 -12.95 14.60
CA GLU A 207 -4.97 -13.12 13.56
C GLU A 207 -5.46 -12.65 12.19
N LEU A 208 -6.66 -13.06 11.77
CA LEU A 208 -7.22 -12.63 10.48
C LEU A 208 -7.45 -11.12 10.42
N GLU A 209 -7.86 -10.49 11.52
CA GLU A 209 -8.06 -9.05 11.62
C GLU A 209 -6.74 -8.28 11.54
N GLN A 210 -5.61 -8.86 11.94
CA GLN A 210 -4.30 -8.23 11.79
C GLN A 210 -3.98 -7.89 10.32
N ILE A 211 -4.47 -8.69 9.37
CA ILE A 211 -4.26 -8.47 7.92
C ILE A 211 -5.48 -7.86 7.23
N LEU A 212 -6.71 -8.22 7.62
CA LEU A 212 -7.93 -7.79 6.93
C LEU A 212 -8.55 -6.50 7.49
N ASP A 213 -8.16 -6.10 8.69
CA ASP A 213 -8.70 -4.96 9.46
C ASP A 213 -10.23 -5.01 9.65
N ASP A 214 -10.68 -5.21 10.90
CA ASP A 214 -12.10 -5.28 11.30
C ASP A 214 -12.96 -6.19 10.40
N MET A 215 -12.98 -7.49 10.72
CA MET A 215 -13.61 -8.50 9.89
C MET A 215 -15.15 -8.39 9.94
N GLN A 216 -15.75 -8.12 8.78
CA GLN A 216 -17.19 -7.89 8.66
C GLN A 216 -17.96 -9.17 8.32
N LEU A 217 -17.37 -10.03 7.50
CA LEU A 217 -18.06 -11.19 6.95
C LEU A 217 -17.10 -12.34 6.68
N ALA A 218 -17.48 -13.52 7.13
CA ALA A 218 -16.89 -14.80 6.73
C ALA A 218 -17.99 -15.67 6.10
N HIS A 219 -17.71 -16.28 4.95
CA HIS A 219 -18.66 -17.14 4.27
C HIS A 219 -17.98 -18.36 3.61
N TYR A 220 -18.58 -19.52 3.80
CA TYR A 220 -18.16 -20.78 3.21
C TYR A 220 -19.08 -21.20 2.07
N PHE A 221 -18.51 -21.53 0.93
CA PHE A 221 -19.20 -22.08 -0.24
C PHE A 221 -18.85 -23.57 -0.38
N PRO A 222 -19.77 -24.50 -0.01
CA PRO A 222 -19.50 -25.93 -0.03
C PRO A 222 -19.24 -26.52 -1.42
N GLU A 223 -19.77 -25.91 -2.49
CA GLU A 223 -19.68 -26.45 -3.85
C GLU A 223 -18.24 -26.51 -4.38
N ASN A 224 -17.42 -25.52 -4.02
CA ASN A 224 -16.05 -25.37 -4.52
C ASN A 224 -15.00 -25.35 -3.40
N ASP A 225 -15.40 -25.69 -2.16
CA ASP A 225 -14.55 -25.58 -0.97
C ASP A 225 -13.90 -24.18 -0.85
N THR A 226 -14.69 -23.14 -1.11
CA THR A 226 -14.21 -21.75 -1.11
C THR A 226 -14.64 -21.05 0.17
N ARG A 227 -13.68 -20.46 0.89
CA ARG A 227 -13.93 -19.57 2.04
C ARG A 227 -13.57 -18.14 1.65
N ILE A 228 -14.45 -17.21 1.99
CA ILE A 228 -14.23 -15.78 1.75
C ILE A 228 -14.34 -15.07 3.08
N PHE A 229 -13.31 -14.30 3.40
CA PHE A 229 -13.24 -13.41 4.56
C PHE A 229 -13.12 -11.97 4.03
N MET A 230 -13.98 -11.08 4.51
CA MET A 230 -13.98 -9.67 4.12
C MET A 230 -13.86 -8.80 5.36
N GLY A 231 -12.84 -7.94 5.37
CA GLY A 231 -12.66 -6.85 6.32
C GLY A 231 -12.70 -5.49 5.64
N ASN A 232 -12.52 -4.45 6.44
CA ASN A 232 -12.45 -3.08 5.96
C ASN A 232 -11.17 -2.80 5.17
N GLY A 233 -10.03 -3.33 5.61
CA GLY A 233 -8.72 -3.15 4.99
C GLY A 233 -8.36 -4.19 3.92
N GLY A 234 -9.04 -5.33 3.90
CA GLY A 234 -8.76 -6.36 2.90
C GLY A 234 -9.81 -7.46 2.74
N MET A 235 -9.57 -8.33 1.75
CA MET A 235 -10.35 -9.53 1.48
C MET A 235 -9.42 -10.73 1.28
N LEU A 236 -9.74 -11.85 1.92
CA LEU A 236 -9.05 -13.13 1.76
C LEU A 236 -10.01 -14.15 1.11
N VAL A 237 -9.59 -14.72 -0.02
CA VAL A 237 -10.28 -15.84 -0.67
C VAL A 237 -9.38 -17.06 -0.58
N VAL A 238 -9.88 -18.09 0.10
CA VAL A 238 -9.22 -19.39 0.20
C VAL A 238 -9.98 -20.39 -0.66
N SER A 239 -9.35 -20.91 -1.71
CA SER A 239 -9.97 -21.92 -2.57
C SER A 239 -8.90 -22.77 -3.26
N PRO A 240 -9.13 -24.09 -3.43
CA PRO A 240 -8.29 -24.92 -4.28
C PRO A 240 -8.19 -24.39 -5.72
N GLU A 241 -9.24 -23.70 -6.19
CA GLU A 241 -9.32 -23.11 -7.53
C GLU A 241 -9.24 -21.57 -7.49
N TRP A 242 -8.36 -21.01 -6.66
CA TRP A 242 -8.18 -19.56 -6.45
C TRP A 242 -8.05 -18.74 -7.74
N LYS A 243 -7.47 -19.31 -8.82
CA LYS A 243 -7.30 -18.63 -10.13
C LYS A 243 -8.59 -18.08 -10.71
N LYS A 244 -9.72 -18.74 -10.45
CA LYS A 244 -11.03 -18.28 -10.95
C LYS A 244 -11.45 -16.95 -10.30
N TYR A 245 -10.96 -16.68 -9.09
CA TYR A 245 -11.31 -15.51 -8.29
C TYR A 245 -10.33 -14.35 -8.46
N GLU A 246 -9.21 -14.55 -9.16
CA GLU A 246 -8.16 -13.54 -9.37
C GLU A 246 -8.71 -12.25 -10.01
N THR A 247 -9.48 -12.39 -11.09
CA THR A 247 -10.12 -11.25 -11.75
C THR A 247 -11.11 -10.54 -10.82
N PHE A 248 -11.89 -11.30 -10.05
CA PHE A 248 -12.89 -10.74 -9.13
C PHE A 248 -12.24 -9.94 -8.01
N ILE A 249 -11.23 -10.51 -7.33
CA ILE A 249 -10.54 -9.81 -6.24
C ILE A 249 -9.85 -8.56 -6.76
N THR A 250 -9.25 -8.62 -7.96
CA THR A 250 -8.60 -7.47 -8.58
C THR A 250 -9.60 -6.33 -8.78
N PHE A 251 -10.75 -6.59 -9.41
CA PHE A 251 -11.77 -5.56 -9.63
C PHE A 251 -12.35 -5.03 -8.31
N TYR A 252 -12.59 -5.91 -7.33
CA TYR A 252 -13.10 -5.50 -6.03
C TYR A 252 -12.09 -4.61 -5.30
N SER A 253 -10.81 -4.97 -5.29
CA SER A 253 -9.73 -4.18 -4.69
C SER A 253 -9.58 -2.81 -5.37
N LEU A 254 -9.74 -2.73 -6.70
CA LEU A 254 -9.76 -1.45 -7.42
C LEU A 254 -10.88 -0.53 -6.93
N LEU A 255 -12.11 -1.07 -6.82
CA LEU A 255 -13.27 -0.30 -6.33
C LEU A 255 -13.07 0.15 -4.88
N ARG A 256 -12.57 -0.73 -4.01
CA ARG A 256 -12.33 -0.40 -2.59
C ARG A 256 -11.22 0.62 -2.42
N SER A 257 -10.14 0.53 -3.20
CA SER A 257 -9.06 1.55 -3.17
C SER A 257 -9.55 2.94 -3.60
N ALA A 258 -10.44 3.02 -4.60
CA ALA A 258 -11.06 4.28 -4.99
C ALA A 258 -12.00 4.82 -3.89
N GLN A 259 -12.77 3.95 -3.24
CA GLN A 259 -13.61 4.34 -2.10
C GLN A 259 -12.78 4.93 -0.95
N ILE A 260 -11.70 4.25 -0.54
CA ILE A 260 -10.78 4.72 0.51
C ILE A 260 -10.24 6.11 0.18
N PHE A 261 -9.85 6.34 -1.07
CA PHE A 261 -9.38 7.65 -1.50
C PHE A 261 -10.46 8.74 -1.44
N VAL A 262 -11.68 8.44 -1.90
CA VAL A 262 -12.81 9.37 -1.85
C VAL A 262 -13.19 9.72 -0.41
N ASP A 263 -13.22 8.72 0.48
CA ASP A 263 -13.49 8.92 1.90
C ASP A 263 -12.41 9.81 2.55
N GLY A 264 -11.14 9.57 2.21
CA GLY A 264 -10.02 10.43 2.62
C GLY A 264 -10.16 11.87 2.14
N LEU A 265 -10.51 12.07 0.86
CA LEU A 265 -10.75 13.39 0.28
C LEU A 265 -11.92 14.11 0.96
N PHE A 266 -13.04 13.41 1.20
CA PHE A 266 -14.21 13.97 1.87
C PHE A 266 -13.91 14.37 3.31
N ASN A 267 -13.18 13.52 4.05
CA ASN A 267 -12.71 13.83 5.39
C ASN A 267 -11.83 15.08 5.40
N ARG A 268 -10.92 15.22 4.42
CA ARG A 268 -10.09 16.43 4.30
C ARG A 268 -10.91 17.68 3.99
N MET A 269 -11.85 17.60 3.04
CA MET A 269 -12.73 18.73 2.73
C MET A 269 -13.56 19.17 3.94
N SER A 270 -14.08 18.22 4.72
CA SER A 270 -14.84 18.50 5.94
C SER A 270 -13.98 19.23 6.98
N LEU A 271 -12.75 18.74 7.21
CA LEU A 271 -11.79 19.39 8.12
C LEU A 271 -11.40 20.80 7.67
N LEU A 272 -11.19 21.02 6.38
CA LEU A 272 -10.94 22.37 5.84
C LEU A 272 -12.14 23.29 6.09
N GLY A 273 -13.37 22.78 6.01
CA GLY A 273 -14.57 23.53 6.38
C GLY A 273 -14.60 23.93 7.86
N ASP A 274 -14.19 23.02 8.75
CA ASP A 274 -14.08 23.28 10.18
C ASP A 274 -12.98 24.31 10.50
N GLU A 275 -11.82 24.20 9.86
CA GLU A 275 -10.70 25.17 9.97
C GLU A 275 -11.14 26.58 9.55
N LEU A 276 -11.89 26.71 8.44
CA LEU A 276 -12.44 27.99 7.99
C LEU A 276 -13.50 28.54 8.96
N THR A 277 -14.34 27.68 9.51
CA THR A 277 -15.34 28.08 10.53
C THR A 277 -14.65 28.62 11.78
N GLU A 278 -13.57 28.00 12.22
CA GLU A 278 -12.77 28.50 13.34
C GLU A 278 -12.11 29.84 13.01
N VAL A 279 -11.59 30.03 11.79
CA VAL A 279 -11.06 31.34 11.35
C VAL A 279 -12.11 32.44 11.47
N VAL A 280 -13.35 32.20 11.03
CA VAL A 280 -14.45 33.17 11.17
C VAL A 280 -14.69 33.51 12.64
N ARG A 281 -14.72 32.52 13.53
CA ARG A 281 -14.87 32.71 14.97
C ARG A 281 -13.73 33.53 15.59
N LEU A 282 -12.49 33.29 15.14
CA LEU A 282 -11.32 34.06 15.60
C LEU A 282 -11.38 35.53 15.12
N ILE A 283 -11.90 35.77 13.92
CA ILE A 283 -12.12 37.13 13.39
C ILE A 283 -13.20 37.86 14.21
N GLU A 284 -14.29 37.18 14.56
CA GLU A 284 -15.34 37.76 15.43
C GLU A 284 -14.78 38.14 16.81
N ARG A 285 -13.99 37.26 17.45
CA ARG A 285 -13.32 37.56 18.73
C ARG A 285 -12.32 38.72 18.64
N THR A 286 -11.71 38.90 17.48
CA THR A 286 -10.84 40.07 17.22
C THR A 286 -11.65 41.35 17.23
N SER A 287 -12.86 41.33 16.64
CA SER A 287 -13.77 42.49 16.67
C SER A 287 -14.22 42.88 18.08
N GLU A 288 -14.18 41.93 19.03
CA GLU A 288 -14.46 42.12 20.45
C GLU A 288 -13.25 42.65 21.27
N GLY A 289 -12.08 42.80 20.64
CA GLY A 289 -10.93 43.52 21.22
C GLY A 289 -9.67 42.67 21.50
N ASP A 290 -9.65 41.38 21.17
CA ASP A 290 -8.45 40.54 21.32
C ASP A 290 -7.62 40.56 20.02
N VAL A 291 -6.58 41.41 19.98
CA VAL A 291 -5.73 41.58 18.78
C VAL A 291 -4.72 40.44 18.63
N THR A 292 -4.48 39.65 19.68
CA THR A 292 -3.45 38.59 19.68
C THR A 292 -3.84 37.37 18.82
N VAL A 293 -5.11 37.25 18.46
CA VAL A 293 -5.66 36.11 17.73
C VAL A 293 -5.62 36.29 16.20
N ILE A 294 -5.33 37.50 15.71
CA ILE A 294 -5.24 37.80 14.27
C ILE A 294 -4.13 36.98 13.61
N THR A 295 -2.95 36.89 14.22
CA THR A 295 -1.82 36.14 13.66
C THR A 295 -2.14 34.66 13.52
N LYS A 296 -2.91 34.09 14.47
CA LYS A 296 -3.37 32.69 14.39
C LYS A 296 -4.36 32.50 13.25
N ALA A 297 -5.35 33.40 13.12
CA ALA A 297 -6.30 33.36 12.03
C ALA A 297 -5.62 33.49 10.65
N GLN A 298 -4.61 34.35 10.52
CA GLN A 298 -3.84 34.52 9.29
C GLN A 298 -3.05 33.27 8.91
N ASN A 299 -2.40 32.60 9.88
CA ASN A 299 -1.68 31.36 9.61
C ASN A 299 -2.62 30.26 9.12
N ILE A 300 -3.72 30.01 9.85
CA ILE A 300 -4.72 28.99 9.46
C ILE A 300 -5.30 29.30 8.08
N LEU A 301 -5.63 30.57 7.80
CA LEU A 301 -6.15 30.98 6.49
C LEU A 301 -5.12 30.75 5.38
N THR A 302 -3.83 31.04 5.63
CA THR A 302 -2.76 30.83 4.65
C THR A 302 -2.61 29.35 4.31
N ASP A 303 -2.59 28.50 5.33
CA ASP A 303 -2.48 27.04 5.16
C ASP A 303 -3.72 26.45 4.47
N ALA A 304 -4.92 26.88 4.87
CA ALA A 304 -6.17 26.45 4.25
C ALA A 304 -6.26 26.89 2.77
N THR A 305 -5.79 28.10 2.45
CA THR A 305 -5.79 28.62 1.07
C THR A 305 -4.80 27.85 0.19
N ALA A 306 -3.61 27.54 0.71
CA ALA A 306 -2.61 26.72 0.02
C ALA A 306 -3.18 25.32 -0.29
N ASN A 307 -3.79 24.69 0.71
CA ASN A 307 -4.41 23.37 0.56
C ASN A 307 -5.58 23.37 -0.42
N TYR A 308 -6.41 24.41 -0.42
CA TYR A 308 -7.52 24.54 -1.37
C TYR A 308 -7.01 24.70 -2.81
N THR A 309 -5.96 25.50 -3.01
CA THR A 309 -5.35 25.73 -4.33
C THR A 309 -4.75 24.45 -4.92
N ILE A 310 -4.28 23.52 -4.08
CA ILE A 310 -3.75 22.23 -4.52
C ILE A 310 -4.88 21.25 -4.92
N LEU A 311 -6.06 21.38 -4.31
CA LEU A 311 -7.20 20.51 -4.57
C LEU A 311 -8.07 20.94 -5.76
N THR A 312 -7.97 22.20 -6.21
CA THR A 312 -8.74 22.78 -7.33
C THR A 312 -7.92 22.95 -8.59
#